data_AF-A0A543HZX3-F1
#
_entry.id   AF-A0A543HZX3-F1
#
_cell.length_a   1.000
_cell.length_b   1.000
_cell.length_c   1.000
_cell.angle_alpha   90.00
_cell.angle_beta   90.00
_cell.angle_gamma   90.00
#
_symmetry.space_group_name_H-M   'P 1'
#
loop_
_entity.id
_entity.type
_entity.pdbx_description
1 polymer ?
#
loop_
_entity_poly.entity_id
_entity_poly.type
_entity_poly.pdbx_seq_one_letter_code
_entity_poly.pdbx_strand_id
1 'polypeptide(L)'
;MVLGGTATAASADTTGNWYYLQGAINSGPSAYAQFGTATDRILVGDWDGDGRDTLMIRRDNVYYVTNSPTGGATSYSFRYGSGSDEVIVGDWNGDGRDTLGVRRGNEYLLTDGTRGGTATHVFRYGSAMDELVVGDWNADKRDTFGVRRVNEFYLTNREGGSAEVVAKFGSAGDIVIVGDWNRDNRDSLGVRRGNEYHLANAIVGGRTDVINRYGAAGDTSYVGDWNGDGVDTIAVRRPVGPPRAYGGDRTYAVGNGFVPGLYRGSAASGAGCYWERASDFSGDPGAIVANNFVVGPTAPLYVEVKSSDAVFASQDCGTWTEARSSDAARYLTVDDGEYRISKDMPPGVYTAPGGSGCYWETSTSFDHEFGSVLANDFGTTSPIVDVTGAFGFLSSDCGVWTPLATASKAAPTNTVDRQAFEKHHSDTGSALR
;
A
#
# COMPACT_ATOMS: atom_id res chain seq x y z
N MET A 1 -3.60 -2.24 -43.08
CA MET A 1 -2.91 -3.54 -43.07
C MET A 1 -1.43 -3.22 -42.96
N VAL A 2 -0.85 -3.07 -41.78
CA VAL A 2 -0.54 -4.10 -40.78
C VAL A 2 -1.25 -3.82 -39.44
N LEU A 3 -1.44 -4.90 -38.69
CA LEU A 3 -2.35 -5.10 -37.57
C LEU A 3 -1.88 -4.41 -36.28
N GLY A 4 -2.84 -3.86 -35.54
CA GLY A 4 -2.68 -3.38 -34.17
C GLY A 4 -2.36 -4.55 -33.24
N GLY A 5 -1.25 -4.44 -32.53
CA GLY A 5 -0.98 -5.22 -31.34
C GLY A 5 -1.81 -4.67 -30.20
N THR A 6 -2.74 -5.48 -29.71
CA THR A 6 -3.39 -5.29 -28.41
C THR A 6 -2.32 -5.10 -27.35
N ALA A 7 -2.30 -3.94 -26.68
CA ALA A 7 -1.58 -3.78 -25.43
C ALA A 7 -2.21 -4.77 -24.44
N THR A 8 -1.59 -5.94 -24.30
CA THR A 8 -1.79 -6.76 -23.11
C THR A 8 -1.41 -5.88 -21.93
N ALA A 9 -2.35 -5.66 -21.02
CA ALA A 9 -2.08 -5.07 -19.73
C ALA A 9 -0.89 -5.83 -19.14
N ALA A 10 0.27 -5.18 -19.06
CA ALA A 10 1.43 -5.75 -18.40
C ALA A 10 1.00 -6.04 -16.96
N SER A 11 0.95 -7.32 -16.59
CA SER A 11 0.80 -7.74 -15.21
C SER A 11 1.88 -7.03 -14.40
N ALA A 12 1.48 -6.08 -13.56
CA ALA A 12 2.37 -5.51 -12.56
C ALA A 12 2.76 -6.67 -11.63
N ASP A 13 3.98 -7.16 -11.82
CA ASP A 13 4.69 -8.08 -10.93
C ASP A 13 4.44 -7.68 -9.47
N THR A 14 3.71 -8.52 -8.74
CA THR A 14 3.14 -8.26 -7.40
C THR A 14 4.17 -8.41 -6.28
N THR A 15 5.41 -7.97 -6.51
CA THR A 15 6.52 -8.02 -5.55
C THR A 15 6.71 -6.71 -4.76
N GLY A 16 5.61 -6.11 -4.31
CA GLY A 16 5.49 -4.77 -3.70
C GLY A 16 6.21 -4.47 -2.39
N ASN A 17 7.09 -3.48 -2.24
CA ASN A 17 7.61 -3.07 -0.91
C ASN A 17 6.53 -3.04 0.20
N TRP A 18 6.90 -3.40 1.43
CA TRP A 18 6.01 -3.26 2.58
C TRP A 18 6.11 -1.85 3.18
N TYR A 19 4.94 -1.26 3.42
CA TYR A 19 4.78 0.01 4.10
C TYR A 19 3.98 -0.22 5.37
N TYR A 20 4.48 0.29 6.48
CA TYR A 20 3.88 0.18 7.80
C TYR A 20 3.25 1.54 8.11
N LEU A 21 1.93 1.64 8.04
CA LEU A 21 1.19 2.90 8.11
C LEU A 21 0.71 3.12 9.56
N GLN A 22 1.11 4.23 10.19
CA GLN A 22 0.47 4.66 11.43
C GLN A 22 -0.92 5.23 11.10
N GLY A 23 -1.93 4.89 11.89
CA GLY A 23 -3.22 5.56 11.83
C GLY A 23 -3.34 6.71 12.85
N ALA A 24 -2.33 6.91 13.69
CA ALA A 24 -2.28 8.01 14.64
C ALA A 24 -0.82 8.29 15.07
N ILE A 25 -0.50 9.55 15.36
CA ILE A 25 0.79 9.92 15.94
C ILE A 25 0.97 9.24 17.30
N ASN A 26 2.20 8.79 17.61
CA ASN A 26 2.55 8.03 18.82
C ASN A 26 1.90 6.63 18.94
N SER A 27 1.54 6.00 17.82
CA SER A 27 1.00 4.63 17.79
C SER A 27 1.91 3.63 17.07
N GLY A 28 1.58 2.33 17.12
CA GLY A 28 2.17 1.34 16.21
C GLY A 28 1.59 1.43 14.80
N PRO A 29 2.02 0.58 13.85
CA PRO A 29 1.30 0.46 12.59
C PRO A 29 -0.14 -0.02 12.87
N SER A 30 -1.12 0.61 12.24
CA SER A 30 -2.53 0.16 12.26
C SER A 30 -2.97 -0.43 10.93
N ALA A 31 -2.19 -0.22 9.87
CA ALA A 31 -2.42 -0.78 8.55
C ALA A 31 -1.09 -1.04 7.84
N TYR A 32 -1.17 -1.85 6.78
CA TYR A 32 -0.03 -2.18 5.94
C TYR A 32 -0.41 -2.05 4.48
N ALA A 33 0.55 -1.63 3.66
CA ALA A 33 0.40 -1.62 2.21
C ALA A 33 1.54 -2.42 1.54
N GLN A 34 1.24 -3.00 0.38
CA GLN A 34 2.20 -3.72 -0.44
C GLN A 34 2.21 -3.16 -1.87
N PHE A 35 3.27 -2.44 -2.27
CA PHE A 35 3.31 -1.84 -3.62
C PHE A 35 4.73 -1.61 -4.17
N GLY A 36 4.95 -1.91 -5.46
CA GLY A 36 6.22 -1.69 -6.17
C GLY A 36 7.25 -2.81 -6.09
N THR A 37 8.52 -2.45 -5.95
CA THR A 37 9.68 -3.35 -5.82
C THR A 37 10.78 -2.61 -5.07
N ALA A 38 11.84 -3.32 -4.66
CA ALA A 38 12.93 -2.75 -3.88
C ALA A 38 13.59 -1.49 -4.50
N THR A 39 13.54 -1.35 -5.83
CA THR A 39 14.17 -0.25 -6.58
C THR A 39 13.21 0.86 -6.97
N ASP A 40 11.91 0.67 -6.76
CA ASP A 40 10.90 1.64 -7.17
C ASP A 40 10.95 2.89 -6.30
N ARG A 41 10.75 4.06 -6.94
CA ARG A 41 10.51 5.32 -6.25
C ARG A 41 9.02 5.44 -5.97
N ILE A 42 8.69 5.97 -4.80
CA ILE A 42 7.33 6.00 -4.29
C ILE A 42 6.94 7.45 -4.05
N LEU A 43 5.73 7.77 -4.51
CA LEU A 43 5.04 9.02 -4.27
C LEU A 43 3.77 8.70 -3.48
N VAL A 44 3.26 9.69 -2.75
CA VAL A 44 2.10 9.58 -1.86
C VAL A 44 1.18 10.76 -2.16
N GLY A 45 -0.11 10.52 -2.15
CA GLY A 45 -1.15 11.53 -2.36
C GLY A 45 -2.54 10.90 -2.52
N ASP A 46 -3.55 11.76 -2.47
CA ASP A 46 -4.95 11.46 -2.71
C ASP A 46 -5.26 11.58 -4.22
N TRP A 47 -4.98 10.50 -4.95
CA TRP A 47 -5.12 10.49 -6.41
C TRP A 47 -6.57 10.50 -6.88
N ASP A 48 -7.51 10.07 -6.03
CA ASP A 48 -8.92 9.92 -6.39
C ASP A 48 -9.91 10.75 -5.59
N GLY A 49 -9.41 11.66 -4.77
CA GLY A 49 -10.13 12.72 -4.09
C GLY A 49 -11.08 12.20 -3.01
N ASP A 50 -10.75 11.07 -2.40
CA ASP A 50 -11.57 10.44 -1.35
C ASP A 50 -11.16 10.84 0.08
N GLY A 51 -10.10 11.65 0.19
CA GLY A 51 -9.50 12.12 1.42
C GLY A 51 -8.47 11.15 2.01
N ARG A 52 -8.09 10.06 1.32
CA ARG A 52 -7.07 9.11 1.78
C ARG A 52 -5.87 9.12 0.85
N ASP A 53 -4.70 9.19 1.46
CA ASP A 53 -3.45 9.06 0.73
C ASP A 53 -3.13 7.60 0.40
N THR A 54 -2.75 7.38 -0.86
CA THR A 54 -2.36 6.07 -1.37
C THR A 54 -1.06 6.14 -2.17
N LEU A 55 -0.54 4.99 -2.58
CA LEU A 55 0.82 4.90 -3.13
C LEU A 55 0.85 5.03 -4.66
N MET A 56 1.89 5.66 -5.18
CA MET A 56 2.22 5.65 -6.61
C MET A 56 3.67 5.22 -6.83
N ILE A 57 3.89 4.30 -7.77
CA ILE A 57 5.22 3.90 -8.22
C ILE A 57 5.64 4.80 -9.37
N ARG A 58 6.87 5.30 -9.31
CA ARG A 58 7.56 5.90 -10.45
C ARG A 58 8.70 5.01 -10.94
N ARG A 59 8.63 4.63 -12.22
CA ARG A 59 9.71 4.00 -12.98
C ARG A 59 10.04 4.88 -14.17
N ASP A 60 11.15 5.60 -14.07
CA ASP A 60 11.55 6.57 -15.09
C ASP A 60 10.46 7.64 -15.30
N ASN A 61 9.85 7.73 -16.49
CA ASN A 61 8.71 8.61 -16.76
C ASN A 61 7.34 7.93 -16.74
N VAL A 62 7.26 6.68 -16.23
CA VAL A 62 6.02 5.91 -16.10
C VAL A 62 5.57 5.88 -14.65
N TYR A 63 4.29 6.12 -14.44
CA TYR A 63 3.64 6.17 -13.13
C TYR A 63 2.57 5.09 -13.06
N TYR A 64 2.59 4.32 -11.98
CA TYR A 64 1.60 3.28 -11.69
C TYR A 64 0.90 3.65 -10.39
N VAL A 65 -0.38 3.93 -10.48
CA VAL A 65 -1.19 4.42 -9.37
C VAL A 65 -2.01 3.28 -8.79
N THR A 66 -2.11 3.20 -7.47
CA THR A 66 -3.12 2.38 -6.81
C THR A 66 -3.94 3.28 -5.89
N ASN A 67 -5.27 3.17 -5.99
CA ASN A 67 -6.19 3.83 -5.06
C ASN A 67 -6.55 2.91 -3.89
N SER A 68 -5.88 1.76 -3.76
CA SER A 68 -6.11 0.84 -2.66
C SER A 68 -5.26 1.25 -1.46
N PRO A 69 -5.85 1.39 -0.26
CA PRO A 69 -5.08 1.69 0.96
C PRO A 69 -4.12 0.55 1.34
N THR A 70 -4.38 -0.67 0.87
CA THR A 70 -3.48 -1.83 1.06
C THR A 70 -2.48 -2.00 -0.09
N GLY A 71 -2.52 -1.14 -1.11
CA GLY A 71 -1.73 -1.27 -2.32
C GLY A 71 -2.20 -2.43 -3.22
N GLY A 72 -1.26 -3.21 -3.74
CA GLY A 72 -1.54 -4.37 -4.58
C GLY A 72 -1.61 -4.01 -6.07
N ALA A 73 -2.78 -4.23 -6.68
CA ALA A 73 -2.94 -4.02 -8.11
C ALA A 73 -2.89 -2.53 -8.48
N THR A 74 -2.25 -2.23 -9.61
CA THR A 74 -2.29 -0.91 -10.23
C THR A 74 -3.70 -0.60 -10.73
N SER A 75 -4.32 0.46 -10.24
CA SER A 75 -5.60 0.97 -10.73
C SER A 75 -5.49 1.53 -12.15
N TYR A 76 -4.44 2.32 -12.41
CA TYR A 76 -4.13 2.86 -13.73
C TYR A 76 -2.67 3.29 -13.84
N SER A 77 -2.20 3.54 -15.07
CA SER A 77 -0.84 4.02 -15.33
C SER A 77 -0.81 5.09 -16.41
N PHE A 78 0.14 6.01 -16.32
CA PHE A 78 0.34 7.06 -17.32
C PHE A 78 1.83 7.44 -17.43
N ARG A 79 2.14 8.30 -18.41
CA ARG A 79 3.48 8.86 -18.59
C ARG A 79 3.46 10.36 -18.40
N TYR A 80 4.49 10.89 -17.73
CA TYR A 80 4.62 12.32 -17.51
C TYR A 80 6.09 12.72 -17.33
N GLY A 81 6.46 13.86 -17.93
CA GLY A 81 7.82 14.38 -17.85
C GLY A 81 8.91 13.46 -18.42
N SER A 82 10.13 13.69 -17.97
CA SER A 82 11.35 12.94 -18.27
C SER A 82 11.76 12.07 -17.09
N GLY A 83 12.50 11.00 -17.37
CA GLY A 83 13.17 10.18 -16.36
C GLY A 83 14.13 10.92 -15.43
N SER A 84 14.73 12.00 -15.95
CA SER A 84 15.67 12.86 -15.23
C SER A 84 15.02 13.89 -14.32
N ASP A 85 13.71 14.12 -14.47
CA ASP A 85 13.01 15.16 -13.73
C ASP A 85 12.89 14.77 -12.24
N GLU A 86 13.04 15.73 -11.34
CA GLU A 86 12.55 15.60 -9.96
C GLU A 86 11.03 15.76 -9.99
N VAL A 87 10.30 14.89 -9.28
CA VAL A 87 8.83 14.87 -9.31
C VAL A 87 8.32 15.29 -7.95
N ILE A 88 7.28 16.10 -7.97
CA ILE A 88 6.65 16.71 -6.81
C ILE A 88 5.15 16.42 -6.87
N VAL A 89 4.51 16.33 -5.71
CA VAL A 89 3.10 16.01 -5.55
C VAL A 89 2.45 17.11 -4.73
N GLY A 90 1.19 17.40 -5.06
CA GLY A 90 0.32 18.26 -4.27
C GLY A 90 -0.98 18.56 -5.00
N ASP A 91 -1.93 19.13 -4.26
CA ASP A 91 -3.16 19.72 -4.76
C ASP A 91 -2.91 21.18 -5.16
N TRP A 92 -2.53 21.40 -6.42
CA TRP A 92 -2.18 22.74 -6.90
C TRP A 92 -3.38 23.69 -7.05
N ASN A 93 -4.59 23.13 -7.20
CA ASN A 93 -5.80 23.87 -7.58
C ASN A 93 -6.87 23.91 -6.47
N GLY A 94 -6.72 23.12 -5.41
CA GLY A 94 -7.57 23.09 -4.22
C GLY A 94 -8.83 22.25 -4.39
N ASP A 95 -8.85 21.31 -5.36
CA ASP A 95 -10.00 20.45 -5.64
C ASP A 95 -10.08 19.18 -4.78
N GLY A 96 -9.08 18.97 -3.93
CA GLY A 96 -8.92 17.83 -3.04
C GLY A 96 -8.25 16.63 -3.70
N ARG A 97 -7.64 16.76 -4.89
CA ARG A 97 -6.87 15.69 -5.53
C ARG A 97 -5.42 16.08 -5.72
N ASP A 98 -4.55 15.17 -5.35
CA ASP A 98 -3.14 15.30 -5.63
C ASP A 98 -2.81 15.03 -7.09
N THR A 99 -1.96 15.89 -7.62
CA THR A 99 -1.46 15.79 -8.99
C THR A 99 0.06 15.99 -9.03
N LEU A 100 0.66 15.78 -10.20
CA LEU A 100 2.11 15.80 -10.33
C LEU A 100 2.63 17.16 -10.82
N GLY A 101 3.86 17.47 -10.40
CA GLY A 101 4.71 18.46 -11.04
C GLY A 101 6.10 17.90 -11.31
N VAL A 102 6.84 18.55 -12.20
CA VAL A 102 8.26 18.31 -12.41
C VAL A 102 9.09 19.54 -12.08
N ARG A 103 10.23 19.32 -11.43
CA ARG A 103 11.23 20.34 -11.10
C ARG A 103 12.49 20.17 -11.94
N ARG A 104 12.95 21.28 -12.53
CA ARG A 104 14.17 21.39 -13.33
C ARG A 104 15.03 22.53 -12.81
N GLY A 105 15.94 22.21 -11.90
CA GLY A 105 16.69 23.23 -11.16
C GLY A 105 15.78 24.03 -10.24
N ASN A 106 15.54 25.31 -10.55
CA ASN A 106 14.59 26.14 -9.79
C ASN A 106 13.30 26.49 -10.56
N GLU A 107 13.07 25.83 -11.70
CA GLU A 107 11.81 25.92 -12.45
C GLU A 107 10.89 24.76 -12.09
N TYR A 108 9.62 25.09 -11.83
CA TYR A 108 8.55 24.15 -11.48
C TYR A 108 7.52 24.17 -12.58
N LEU A 109 7.12 22.99 -13.03
CA LEU A 109 6.09 22.79 -14.05
C LEU A 109 5.04 21.84 -13.46
N LEU A 110 3.90 22.38 -13.05
CA LEU A 110 2.83 21.63 -12.37
C LEU A 110 1.68 21.37 -13.34
N THR A 111 0.93 20.29 -13.14
CA THR A 111 -0.27 20.02 -13.92
C THR A 111 -1.43 19.65 -13.01
N ASP A 112 -2.58 20.28 -13.22
CA ASP A 112 -3.85 19.90 -12.56
C ASP A 112 -4.46 18.63 -13.20
N GLY A 113 -3.78 18.04 -14.19
CA GLY A 113 -4.21 16.83 -14.87
C GLY A 113 -3.88 15.58 -14.05
N THR A 114 -4.91 14.81 -13.68
CA THR A 114 -4.78 13.53 -12.96
C THR A 114 -4.06 12.42 -13.73
N ARG A 115 -3.72 12.63 -15.00
CA ARG A 115 -3.00 11.67 -15.86
C ARG A 115 -1.80 12.33 -16.57
N GLY A 116 -1.22 13.34 -15.94
CA GLY A 116 -0.20 14.20 -16.53
C GLY A 116 -0.81 15.12 -17.60
N GLY A 117 0.03 15.57 -18.54
CA GLY A 117 -0.38 16.45 -19.63
C GLY A 117 0.62 17.59 -19.83
N THR A 118 0.16 18.70 -20.37
CA THR A 118 0.93 19.95 -20.36
C THR A 118 0.87 20.56 -18.98
N ALA A 119 1.96 21.21 -18.56
CA ALA A 119 1.94 21.99 -17.34
C ALA A 119 0.91 23.12 -17.44
N THR A 120 0.08 23.26 -16.42
CA THR A 120 -0.89 24.35 -16.25
C THR A 120 -0.27 25.52 -15.48
N HIS A 121 0.70 25.23 -14.61
CA HIS A 121 1.47 26.23 -13.85
C HIS A 121 2.96 26.10 -14.18
N VAL A 122 3.62 27.24 -14.45
CA VAL A 122 5.07 27.29 -14.70
C VAL A 122 5.65 28.53 -14.03
N PHE A 123 6.55 28.34 -13.07
CA PHE A 123 7.18 29.43 -12.34
C PHE A 123 8.56 29.04 -11.81
N ARG A 124 9.26 30.01 -11.23
CA ARG A 124 10.56 29.79 -10.56
C ARG A 124 10.49 30.24 -9.12
N TYR A 125 11.11 29.45 -8.24
CA TYR A 125 11.23 29.79 -6.81
C TYR A 125 12.53 29.23 -6.23
N GLY A 126 13.20 30.03 -5.40
CA GLY A 126 14.48 29.66 -4.78
C GLY A 126 15.61 29.43 -5.79
N SER A 127 16.60 28.66 -5.34
CA SER A 127 17.79 28.26 -6.09
C SER A 127 17.71 26.78 -6.51
N ALA A 128 18.49 26.39 -7.51
CA ALA A 128 18.54 25.01 -7.98
C ALA A 128 19.15 24.02 -6.97
N MET A 129 19.82 24.53 -5.92
CA MET A 129 20.44 23.72 -4.88
C MET A 129 19.62 23.70 -3.58
N ASP A 130 18.51 24.44 -3.53
CA ASP A 130 17.66 24.43 -2.35
C ASP A 130 16.85 23.12 -2.28
N GLU A 131 16.63 22.60 -1.08
CA GLU A 131 15.72 21.47 -0.84
C GLU A 131 14.28 21.96 -0.89
N LEU A 132 13.39 21.27 -1.61
CA LEU A 132 11.99 21.66 -1.75
C LEU A 132 11.16 21.16 -0.58
N VAL A 133 10.19 21.97 -0.16
CA VAL A 133 9.06 21.55 0.67
C VAL A 133 7.75 22.02 0.02
N VAL A 134 6.70 21.22 0.15
CA VAL A 134 5.36 21.49 -0.38
C VAL A 134 4.36 21.24 0.73
N GLY A 135 3.32 22.06 0.78
CA GLY A 135 2.18 21.89 1.68
C GLY A 135 1.22 23.08 1.65
N ASP A 136 0.06 22.91 2.27
CA ASP A 136 -0.93 23.96 2.51
C ASP A 136 -0.56 24.78 3.76
N TRP A 137 0.24 25.82 3.56
CA TRP A 137 0.70 26.66 4.68
C TRP A 137 -0.41 27.53 5.30
N ASN A 138 -1.53 27.74 4.60
CA ASN A 138 -2.50 28.78 4.93
C ASN A 138 -3.94 28.27 5.19
N ALA A 139 -4.18 26.97 5.05
CA ALA A 139 -5.48 26.30 5.14
C ALA A 139 -6.48 26.69 4.04
N ASP A 140 -5.99 26.95 2.82
CA ASP A 140 -6.84 27.23 1.65
C ASP A 140 -7.07 26.01 0.74
N LYS A 141 -6.56 24.85 1.16
CA LYS A 141 -6.53 23.54 0.48
C LYS A 141 -5.58 23.45 -0.70
N ARG A 142 -4.88 24.52 -1.06
CA ARG A 142 -3.89 24.46 -2.12
C ARG A 142 -2.51 24.24 -1.53
N ASP A 143 -1.85 23.23 -2.07
CA ASP A 143 -0.45 23.04 -1.82
C ASP A 143 0.37 24.12 -2.51
N THR A 144 1.28 24.69 -1.72
CA THR A 144 2.17 25.75 -2.18
C THR A 144 3.60 25.49 -1.72
N PHE A 145 4.52 26.42 -1.99
CA PHE A 145 5.93 26.09 -2.14
C PHE A 145 6.76 26.65 -1.01
N GLY A 146 7.80 25.92 -0.65
CA GLY A 146 8.87 26.42 0.19
C GLY A 146 10.20 25.82 -0.18
N VAL A 147 11.27 26.47 0.26
CA VAL A 147 12.62 25.93 0.11
C VAL A 147 13.37 25.96 1.43
N ARG A 148 14.19 24.94 1.66
CA ARG A 148 15.02 24.81 2.85
C ARG A 148 16.49 25.04 2.52
N ARG A 149 17.15 25.77 3.42
CA ARG A 149 18.60 25.95 3.49
C ARG A 149 19.05 25.63 4.89
N VAL A 150 19.65 24.45 5.07
CA VAL A 150 20.16 23.96 6.37
C VAL A 150 19.03 23.77 7.38
N ASN A 151 18.67 24.79 8.16
CA ASN A 151 17.55 24.74 9.11
C ASN A 151 16.62 25.96 8.97
N GLU A 152 16.81 26.76 7.92
CA GLU A 152 15.93 27.86 7.55
C GLU A 152 15.01 27.45 6.40
N PHE A 153 13.73 27.72 6.56
CA PHE A 153 12.67 27.45 5.59
C PHE A 153 12.13 28.78 5.09
N TYR A 154 11.98 28.89 3.77
CA TYR A 154 11.51 30.06 3.05
C TYR A 154 10.25 29.65 2.31
N LEU A 155 9.08 29.99 2.85
CA LEU A 155 7.76 29.53 2.38
C LEU A 155 7.00 30.64 1.67
N THR A 156 6.15 30.28 0.71
CA THR A 156 5.33 31.19 -0.10
C THR A 156 4.01 30.52 -0.50
N ASN A 157 2.91 31.27 -0.43
CA ASN A 157 1.63 30.87 -1.03
C ASN A 157 1.48 31.38 -2.48
N ARG A 158 2.55 31.93 -3.04
CA ARG A 158 2.62 32.45 -4.41
C ARG A 158 3.49 31.56 -5.29
N GLU A 159 3.16 31.53 -6.59
CA GLU A 159 3.97 30.91 -7.64
C GLU A 159 5.18 31.79 -8.00
N GLY A 160 6.18 31.77 -7.13
CA GLY A 160 7.44 32.50 -7.29
C GLY A 160 7.54 33.78 -6.45
N GLY A 161 8.58 34.57 -6.74
CA GLY A 161 8.89 35.79 -5.98
C GLY A 161 9.70 35.52 -4.70
N SER A 162 9.60 36.44 -3.73
CA SER A 162 10.27 36.32 -2.43
C SER A 162 9.41 35.51 -1.46
N ALA A 163 10.06 34.84 -0.50
CA ALA A 163 9.37 34.16 0.59
C ALA A 163 8.47 35.12 1.38
N GLU A 164 7.28 34.64 1.74
CA GLU A 164 6.35 35.35 2.62
C GLU A 164 6.61 35.02 4.08
N VAL A 165 7.09 33.81 4.36
CA VAL A 165 7.44 33.33 5.71
C VAL A 165 8.87 32.80 5.70
N VAL A 166 9.64 33.19 6.71
CA VAL A 166 10.95 32.57 7.00
C VAL A 166 10.91 31.97 8.39
N ALA A 167 11.14 30.66 8.48
CA ALA A 167 11.08 29.91 9.73
C ALA A 167 12.40 29.17 9.98
N LYS A 168 12.68 28.86 11.24
CA LYS A 168 13.79 27.98 11.63
C LYS A 168 13.25 26.75 12.33
N PHE A 169 13.67 25.57 11.89
CA PHE A 169 13.28 24.32 12.53
C PHE A 169 14.32 23.23 12.29
N GLY A 170 14.57 22.41 13.31
CA GLY A 170 15.55 21.32 13.25
C GLY A 170 17.00 21.76 13.02
N SER A 171 17.79 20.83 12.50
CA SER A 171 19.23 20.92 12.27
C SER A 171 19.60 20.45 10.86
N ALA A 172 20.82 20.78 10.42
CA ALA A 172 21.30 20.50 9.07
C ALA A 172 21.23 19.03 8.63
N GLY A 173 21.43 18.10 9.57
CA GLY A 173 21.45 16.65 9.30
C GLY A 173 20.09 15.98 9.39
N ASP A 174 19.03 16.73 9.71
CA ASP A 174 17.70 16.14 9.81
C ASP A 174 17.05 16.01 8.42
N ILE A 175 16.25 14.95 8.27
CA ILE A 175 15.37 14.75 7.12
C ILE A 175 14.08 15.54 7.37
N VAL A 176 13.61 16.28 6.37
CA VAL A 176 12.39 17.09 6.47
C VAL A 176 11.17 16.26 6.10
N ILE A 177 10.08 16.53 6.81
CA ILE A 177 8.74 16.07 6.47
C ILE A 177 7.74 17.22 6.68
N VAL A 178 6.61 17.17 6.00
CA VAL A 178 5.54 18.19 6.05
C VAL A 178 4.20 17.47 6.10
N GLY A 179 3.25 18.04 6.84
CA GLY A 179 1.88 17.56 6.96
C GLY A 179 1.09 18.30 8.05
N ASP A 180 -0.20 18.05 8.13
CA ASP A 180 -1.12 18.48 9.19
C ASP A 180 -1.14 17.46 10.33
N TRP A 181 -0.32 17.69 11.35
CA TRP A 181 -0.17 16.78 12.49
C TRP A 181 -1.30 16.88 13.52
N ASN A 182 -2.14 17.93 13.45
CA ASN A 182 -3.09 18.30 14.51
C ASN A 182 -4.49 18.63 14.01
N ARG A 183 -4.79 18.36 12.74
CA ARG A 183 -6.09 18.53 12.10
C ARG A 183 -6.59 19.97 12.10
N ASP A 184 -5.68 20.94 11.96
CA ASP A 184 -6.08 22.35 11.82
C ASP A 184 -6.19 22.81 10.35
N ASN A 185 -6.02 21.87 9.42
CA ASN A 185 -5.96 22.00 7.96
C ASN A 185 -4.76 22.81 7.47
N ARG A 186 -3.73 23.02 8.30
CA ARG A 186 -2.47 23.61 7.86
C ARG A 186 -1.36 22.59 7.94
N ASP A 187 -0.60 22.54 6.87
CA ASP A 187 0.67 21.86 6.89
C ASP A 187 1.70 22.63 7.69
N SER A 188 2.52 21.85 8.39
CA SER A 188 3.56 22.39 9.26
C SER A 188 4.81 21.52 9.22
N LEU A 189 5.90 22.06 9.77
CA LEU A 189 7.22 21.45 9.62
C LEU A 189 7.41 20.29 10.60
N GLY A 190 7.94 19.19 10.09
CA GLY A 190 8.48 18.10 10.89
C GLY A 190 9.91 17.77 10.46
N VAL A 191 10.67 17.17 11.38
CA VAL A 191 11.99 16.63 11.05
C VAL A 191 12.21 15.27 11.67
N ARG A 192 12.91 14.38 10.95
CA ARG A 192 13.28 13.06 11.43
C ARG A 192 14.76 13.00 11.79
N ARG A 193 15.02 12.44 12.98
CA ARG A 193 16.36 12.12 13.50
C ARG A 193 16.38 10.68 13.99
N GLY A 194 17.01 9.80 13.20
CA GLY A 194 16.99 8.36 13.50
C GLY A 194 15.57 7.79 13.40
N ASN A 195 15.01 7.33 14.52
CA ASN A 195 13.63 6.85 14.62
C ASN A 195 12.68 7.82 15.36
N GLU A 196 13.14 9.05 15.64
CA GLU A 196 12.30 10.10 16.23
C GLU A 196 11.88 11.10 15.16
N TYR A 197 10.60 11.47 15.18
CA TYR A 197 10.01 12.53 14.37
C TYR A 197 9.62 13.66 15.30
N HIS A 198 10.26 14.81 15.13
CA HIS A 198 9.97 16.04 15.86
C HIS A 198 9.02 16.88 15.01
N LEU A 199 7.76 16.96 15.42
CA LEU A 199 6.69 17.64 14.69
C LEU A 199 6.37 18.96 15.38
N ALA A 200 6.20 20.03 14.60
CA ALA A 200 5.74 21.33 15.09
C ALA A 200 4.33 21.56 14.58
N ASN A 201 3.39 21.94 15.45
CA ASN A 201 2.01 22.27 15.05
C ASN A 201 1.89 23.72 14.55
N ALA A 202 3.01 24.42 14.42
CA ALA A 202 3.08 25.78 13.92
C ALA A 202 4.31 25.96 13.03
N ILE A 203 4.13 26.63 11.90
CA ILE A 203 5.18 26.92 10.92
C ILE A 203 6.29 27.79 11.55
N VAL A 204 5.93 28.70 12.45
CA VAL A 204 6.84 29.67 13.07
C VAL A 204 7.00 29.45 14.57
N GLY A 205 8.15 29.81 15.11
CA GLY A 205 8.48 29.66 16.54
C GLY A 205 9.53 28.58 16.83
N GLY A 206 9.73 27.66 15.88
CA GLY A 206 10.86 26.70 15.88
C GLY A 206 10.85 25.69 17.02
N ARG A 207 9.67 25.43 17.61
CA ARG A 207 9.49 24.53 18.73
C ARG A 207 8.94 23.19 18.24
N THR A 208 9.47 22.10 18.79
CA THR A 208 8.84 20.78 18.68
C THR A 208 7.69 20.67 19.66
N ASP A 209 6.51 20.34 19.15
CA ASP A 209 5.30 20.12 19.96
C ASP A 209 5.07 18.63 20.22
N VAL A 210 5.40 17.77 19.25
CA VAL A 210 5.24 16.32 19.35
C VAL A 210 6.53 15.60 18.99
N ILE A 211 6.89 14.56 19.76
CA ILE A 211 7.97 13.63 19.44
C ILE A 211 7.36 12.25 19.22
N ASN A 212 7.24 11.83 17.96
CA ASN A 212 6.76 10.52 17.57
C ASN A 212 7.93 9.55 17.39
N ARG A 213 7.89 8.39 18.06
CA ARG A 213 8.93 7.36 17.92
C ARG A 213 8.40 6.22 17.10
N TYR A 214 8.89 6.09 15.86
CA TYR A 214 8.34 5.13 14.90
C TYR A 214 9.39 4.62 13.92
N GLY A 215 9.25 3.35 13.53
CA GLY A 215 10.18 2.69 12.61
C GLY A 215 11.59 2.48 13.15
N ALA A 216 12.48 2.03 12.25
CA ALA A 216 13.90 1.84 12.49
C ALA A 216 14.73 2.92 11.78
N ALA A 217 15.97 3.14 12.22
CA ALA A 217 16.85 4.15 11.64
C ALA A 217 17.12 3.97 10.14
N GLY A 218 17.07 2.73 9.63
CA GLY A 218 17.24 2.42 8.22
C GLY A 218 15.98 2.62 7.37
N ASP A 219 14.81 2.82 7.97
CA ASP A 219 13.57 2.91 7.22
C ASP A 219 13.51 4.19 6.37
N THR A 220 12.87 4.16 5.21
CA THR A 220 12.45 5.34 4.44
C THR A 220 11.10 5.81 4.97
N SER A 221 10.91 7.13 5.14
CA SER A 221 9.67 7.70 5.69
C SER A 221 8.80 8.32 4.60
N TYR A 222 7.50 8.24 4.81
CA TYR A 222 6.47 8.86 4.01
C TYR A 222 5.45 9.49 4.94
N VAL A 223 4.74 10.50 4.44
CA VAL A 223 3.69 11.21 5.17
C VAL A 223 2.45 11.22 4.32
N GLY A 224 1.30 11.10 4.98
CA GLY A 224 -0.02 11.24 4.41
C GLY A 224 -1.12 10.90 5.42
N ASP A 225 -2.35 11.17 5.05
CA ASP A 225 -3.57 10.75 5.70
C ASP A 225 -3.98 9.35 5.22
N TRP A 226 -3.35 8.32 5.78
CA TRP A 226 -3.58 6.93 5.39
C TRP A 226 -4.98 6.41 5.73
N ASN A 227 -5.66 7.04 6.70
CA ASN A 227 -6.91 6.55 7.27
C ASN A 227 -8.13 7.46 6.98
N GLY A 228 -7.92 8.59 6.31
CA GLY A 228 -8.94 9.55 5.91
C GLY A 228 -9.53 10.35 7.07
N ASP A 229 -8.78 10.55 8.15
CA ASP A 229 -9.26 11.27 9.34
C ASP A 229 -8.86 12.76 9.36
N GLY A 230 -8.10 13.22 8.35
CA GLY A 230 -7.58 14.56 8.19
C GLY A 230 -6.32 14.85 9.01
N VAL A 231 -5.67 13.84 9.59
CA VAL A 231 -4.37 13.97 10.25
C VAL A 231 -3.31 13.23 9.45
N ASP A 232 -2.28 13.96 9.07
CA ASP A 232 -1.10 13.36 8.48
C ASP A 232 -0.32 12.56 9.50
N THR A 233 0.06 11.35 9.10
CA THR A 233 0.79 10.42 9.95
C THR A 233 1.91 9.74 9.17
N ILE A 234 2.77 9.02 9.90
CA ILE A 234 4.00 8.49 9.32
C ILE A 234 3.78 7.07 8.82
N ALA A 235 4.14 6.83 7.56
CA ALA A 235 4.44 5.50 7.06
C ALA A 235 5.93 5.28 6.94
N VAL A 236 6.36 4.03 7.19
CA VAL A 236 7.75 3.64 6.96
C VAL A 236 7.84 2.48 5.98
N ARG A 237 8.79 2.57 5.05
CA ARG A 237 9.26 1.46 4.24
C ARG A 237 10.59 0.98 4.77
N ARG A 238 10.65 -0.30 5.13
CA ARG A 238 11.89 -0.91 5.58
C ARG A 238 12.73 -1.38 4.39
N PRO A 239 14.01 -0.95 4.25
CA PRO A 239 14.91 -1.56 3.29
C PRO A 239 15.03 -3.06 3.55
N VAL A 240 15.01 -3.83 2.47
CA VAL A 240 15.13 -5.28 2.52
C VAL A 240 16.59 -5.65 2.84
N GLY A 241 16.91 -5.92 4.12
CA GLY A 241 18.08 -6.71 4.52
C GLY A 241 17.90 -8.19 4.16
N PRO A 242 18.74 -9.16 4.55
CA PRO A 242 18.38 -10.58 4.43
C PRO A 242 17.11 -10.89 5.23
N PRO A 243 16.23 -11.83 4.81
CA PRO A 243 15.06 -12.26 5.59
C PRO A 243 15.44 -12.58 7.02
N ARG A 244 14.72 -12.01 7.99
CA ARG A 244 14.90 -12.44 9.38
C ARG A 244 14.45 -13.89 9.47
N ALA A 245 15.21 -14.71 10.18
CA ALA A 245 14.90 -16.11 10.37
C ALA A 245 14.97 -16.45 11.85
N TYR A 246 13.92 -17.08 12.36
CA TYR A 246 13.80 -17.52 13.73
C TYR A 246 13.49 -19.02 13.75
N GLY A 247 14.52 -19.83 14.03
CA GLY A 247 14.39 -21.28 14.06
C GLY A 247 14.11 -21.88 15.44
N GLY A 248 13.52 -23.06 15.45
CA GLY A 248 13.45 -23.95 16.60
C GLY A 248 12.24 -23.75 17.51
N ASP A 249 12.00 -24.76 18.33
CA ASP A 249 10.90 -24.79 19.30
C ASP A 249 11.23 -23.88 20.48
N ARG A 250 10.58 -22.72 20.52
CA ARG A 250 10.78 -21.74 21.57
C ARG A 250 9.65 -20.71 21.63
N THR A 251 9.57 -20.10 22.80
CA THR A 251 8.77 -18.92 23.07
C THR A 251 9.63 -17.67 22.92
N TYR A 252 9.16 -16.72 22.14
CA TYR A 252 9.83 -15.46 21.84
C TYR A 252 9.12 -14.30 22.53
N ALA A 253 9.89 -13.35 23.06
CA ALA A 253 9.38 -12.05 23.44
C ALA A 253 9.30 -11.15 22.19
N VAL A 254 8.09 -10.73 21.84
CA VAL A 254 7.86 -9.84 20.70
C VAL A 254 8.37 -8.45 21.03
N GLY A 255 9.06 -7.81 20.08
CA GLY A 255 9.75 -6.53 20.28
C GLY A 255 11.10 -6.65 20.99
N ASN A 256 11.42 -7.80 21.60
CA ASN A 256 12.72 -8.07 22.23
C ASN A 256 13.26 -9.45 21.80
N GLY A 257 13.79 -9.51 20.59
CA GLY A 257 14.39 -10.73 20.02
C GLY A 257 13.55 -11.40 18.94
N PHE A 258 12.25 -11.12 18.86
CA PHE A 258 11.41 -11.44 17.70
C PHE A 258 10.66 -10.18 17.25
N VAL A 259 10.90 -9.78 16.00
CA VAL A 259 10.39 -8.52 15.46
C VAL A 259 8.99 -8.75 14.86
N PRO A 260 8.00 -7.89 15.13
CA PRO A 260 6.69 -7.96 14.47
C PRO A 260 6.80 -7.97 12.94
N GLY A 261 5.90 -8.70 12.29
CA GLY A 261 5.84 -8.84 10.84
C GLY A 261 5.20 -10.15 10.39
N LEU A 262 5.16 -10.34 9.08
CA LEU A 262 4.67 -11.57 8.45
C LEU A 262 5.80 -12.59 8.32
N TYR A 263 5.54 -13.83 8.73
CA TYR A 263 6.50 -14.92 8.70
C TYR A 263 5.91 -16.15 8.03
N ARG A 264 6.75 -16.86 7.28
CA ARG A 264 6.47 -18.16 6.68
C ARG A 264 7.20 -19.25 7.45
N GLY A 265 6.49 -20.30 7.85
CA GLY A 265 7.09 -21.48 8.46
C GLY A 265 7.78 -22.38 7.42
N SER A 266 8.86 -23.06 7.80
CA SER A 266 9.55 -24.02 6.94
C SER A 266 8.90 -25.42 6.91
N ALA A 267 7.67 -25.52 7.41
CA ALA A 267 6.84 -26.72 7.58
C ALA A 267 6.99 -27.48 8.91
N ALA A 268 5.94 -28.24 9.21
CA ALA A 268 5.79 -29.05 10.41
C ALA A 268 6.73 -30.28 10.39
N SER A 269 7.50 -30.53 11.45
CA SER A 269 8.13 -31.83 11.67
C SER A 269 7.16 -32.78 12.38
N GLY A 270 7.12 -34.05 11.95
CA GLY A 270 6.41 -35.09 12.71
C GLY A 270 4.88 -34.92 12.75
N ALA A 271 4.34 -34.63 13.94
CA ALA A 271 2.91 -34.70 14.26
C ALA A 271 2.09 -33.46 13.84
N GLY A 272 2.74 -32.34 13.52
CA GLY A 272 2.11 -31.07 13.16
C GLY A 272 2.81 -29.89 13.83
N CYS A 273 2.71 -28.71 13.23
CA CYS A 273 3.26 -27.45 13.75
C CYS A 273 2.19 -26.76 14.58
N TYR A 274 2.53 -26.38 15.81
CA TYR A 274 1.72 -25.51 16.65
C TYR A 274 2.40 -24.16 16.82
N TRP A 275 1.66 -23.08 16.64
CA TRP A 275 2.12 -21.74 16.97
C TRP A 275 1.03 -20.93 17.67
N GLU A 276 1.45 -19.95 18.46
CA GLU A 276 0.58 -19.11 19.26
C GLU A 276 1.12 -17.68 19.33
N ARG A 277 0.22 -16.70 19.25
CA ARG A 277 0.42 -15.30 19.60
C ARG A 277 -0.31 -15.04 20.93
N ALA A 278 0.33 -14.39 21.89
CA ALA A 278 -0.30 -14.04 23.16
C ALA A 278 -0.05 -12.59 23.59
N SER A 279 -1.01 -12.05 24.31
CA SER A 279 -1.08 -10.65 24.76
C SER A 279 -0.21 -10.37 25.99
N ASP A 280 0.20 -11.41 26.71
CA ASP A 280 1.13 -11.31 27.84
C ASP A 280 2.00 -12.58 27.99
N PHE A 281 2.80 -12.64 29.06
CA PHE A 281 3.73 -13.74 29.36
C PHE A 281 3.17 -14.77 30.36
N SER A 282 1.86 -14.74 30.66
CA SER A 282 1.26 -15.55 31.74
C SER A 282 1.17 -17.04 31.39
N GLY A 283 1.06 -17.38 30.11
CA GLY A 283 0.72 -18.74 29.65
C GLY A 283 -0.73 -19.13 29.93
N ASP A 284 -1.60 -18.18 30.29
CA ASP A 284 -3.03 -18.40 30.46
C ASP A 284 -3.71 -18.56 29.08
N PRO A 285 -4.57 -19.57 28.88
CA PRO A 285 -5.39 -19.66 27.67
C PRO A 285 -6.18 -18.38 27.34
N GLY A 286 -6.53 -17.57 28.34
CA GLY A 286 -7.20 -16.27 28.14
C GLY A 286 -6.30 -15.19 27.53
N ALA A 287 -4.98 -15.36 27.58
CA ALA A 287 -4.02 -14.41 26.99
C ALA A 287 -3.76 -14.70 25.50
N ILE A 288 -4.19 -15.86 25.00
CA ILE A 288 -4.01 -16.28 23.60
C ILE A 288 -4.80 -15.33 22.69
N VAL A 289 -4.08 -14.65 21.82
CA VAL A 289 -4.66 -13.77 20.79
C VAL A 289 -5.07 -14.60 19.58
N ALA A 290 -4.18 -15.46 19.11
CA ALA A 290 -4.43 -16.37 18.00
C ALA A 290 -3.51 -17.58 18.09
N ASN A 291 -3.96 -18.72 17.61
CA ASN A 291 -3.13 -19.92 17.48
C ASN A 291 -3.62 -20.78 16.31
N ASN A 292 -2.75 -21.68 15.85
CA ASN A 292 -3.15 -22.66 14.84
C ASN A 292 -2.30 -23.92 14.95
N PHE A 293 -2.85 -25.02 14.42
CA PHE A 293 -2.19 -26.31 14.31
C PHE A 293 -2.22 -26.79 12.86
N VAL A 294 -1.06 -26.83 12.21
CA VAL A 294 -0.94 -27.20 10.79
C VAL A 294 -0.27 -28.56 10.67
N VAL A 295 -0.92 -29.49 9.97
CA VAL A 295 -0.41 -30.85 9.74
C VAL A 295 0.18 -30.97 8.34
N GLY A 296 1.30 -31.68 8.22
CA GLY A 296 1.90 -32.05 6.94
C GLY A 296 3.22 -31.31 6.64
N PRO A 297 4.26 -32.02 6.13
CA PRO A 297 5.59 -31.47 5.93
C PRO A 297 5.72 -30.50 4.74
N THR A 298 4.65 -30.26 3.99
CA THR A 298 4.67 -29.42 2.77
C THR A 298 3.57 -28.36 2.73
N ALA A 299 2.66 -28.33 3.70
CA ALA A 299 1.59 -27.34 3.76
C ALA A 299 2.21 -25.95 3.97
N PRO A 300 1.89 -24.96 3.11
CA PRO A 300 2.19 -23.56 3.38
C PRO A 300 1.62 -23.13 4.73
N LEU A 301 2.35 -22.28 5.44
CA LEU A 301 2.02 -21.82 6.79
C LEU A 301 2.53 -20.38 6.96
N TYR A 302 1.65 -19.48 7.39
CA TYR A 302 1.97 -18.09 7.64
C TYR A 302 1.44 -17.60 8.99
N VAL A 303 2.10 -16.59 9.54
CA VAL A 303 1.61 -15.86 10.70
C VAL A 303 2.08 -14.42 10.64
N GLU A 304 1.16 -13.50 10.87
CA GLU A 304 1.46 -12.10 11.12
C GLU A 304 1.53 -11.87 12.64
N VAL A 305 2.73 -11.61 13.14
CA VAL A 305 2.96 -11.24 14.53
C VAL A 305 2.86 -9.72 14.64
N LYS A 306 1.89 -9.22 15.40
CA LYS A 306 1.62 -7.79 15.59
C LYS A 306 2.53 -7.21 16.67
N SER A 307 2.72 -5.89 16.60
CA SER A 307 3.48 -5.17 17.63
C SER A 307 2.79 -5.12 19.01
N SER A 308 1.49 -5.38 19.04
CA SER A 308 0.69 -5.51 20.25
C SER A 308 0.85 -6.86 20.96
N ASP A 309 1.42 -7.86 20.29
CA ASP A 309 1.69 -9.15 20.91
C ASP A 309 2.83 -9.01 21.90
N ALA A 310 2.74 -9.69 23.04
CA ALA A 310 3.85 -9.84 23.96
C ALA A 310 4.70 -11.06 23.61
N VAL A 311 4.04 -12.13 23.12
CA VAL A 311 4.65 -13.44 22.94
C VAL A 311 4.30 -14.01 21.57
N PHE A 312 5.30 -14.66 20.95
CA PHE A 312 5.10 -15.62 19.88
C PHE A 312 5.70 -16.95 20.31
N ALA A 313 4.91 -18.01 20.39
CA ALA A 313 5.37 -19.36 20.71
C ALA A 313 5.30 -20.25 19.48
N SER A 314 6.30 -21.10 19.30
CA SER A 314 6.36 -22.04 18.19
C SER A 314 6.89 -23.39 18.64
N GLN A 315 6.23 -24.44 18.16
CA GLN A 315 6.59 -25.83 18.39
C GLN A 315 6.42 -26.62 17.09
N ASP A 316 7.46 -27.36 16.71
CA ASP A 316 7.52 -28.23 15.54
C ASP A 316 7.30 -27.52 14.19
N CYS A 317 7.41 -26.18 14.12
CA CYS A 317 7.19 -25.38 12.90
C CYS A 317 8.45 -25.12 12.06
N GLY A 318 9.59 -25.63 12.52
CA GLY A 318 10.88 -25.42 11.90
C GLY A 318 11.38 -23.98 12.04
N THR A 319 11.64 -23.31 10.92
CA THR A 319 12.14 -21.93 10.86
C THR A 319 11.09 -20.98 10.32
N TRP A 320 10.82 -19.93 11.09
CA TRP A 320 10.03 -18.78 10.67
C TRP A 320 10.91 -17.80 9.92
N THR A 321 10.73 -17.73 8.61
CA THR A 321 11.43 -16.78 7.74
C THR A 321 10.49 -15.63 7.41
N GLU A 322 10.94 -14.39 7.59
CA GLU A 322 10.18 -13.19 7.28
C GLU A 322 9.67 -13.28 5.83
N ALA A 323 8.35 -13.37 5.67
CA ALA A 323 7.73 -13.45 4.37
C ALA A 323 7.62 -12.04 3.81
N ARG A 324 8.16 -11.87 2.63
CA ARG A 324 8.31 -10.56 2.02
C ARG A 324 7.56 -10.51 0.74
N SER A 325 7.23 -9.30 0.38
CA SER A 325 6.71 -9.03 -0.93
C SER A 325 7.71 -9.31 -2.05
N SER A 326 9.00 -9.12 -1.80
CA SER A 326 10.07 -9.46 -2.74
C SER A 326 10.20 -10.97 -2.99
N ASP A 327 9.51 -11.81 -2.23
CA ASP A 327 9.55 -13.26 -2.43
C ASP A 327 8.99 -13.58 -3.83
N ALA A 328 9.75 -14.40 -4.55
CA ALA A 328 9.35 -14.85 -5.87
C ALA A 328 8.03 -15.63 -5.78
N ALA A 329 7.15 -15.40 -6.76
CA ALA A 329 5.94 -16.21 -6.88
C ALA A 329 6.33 -17.68 -7.12
N ARG A 330 5.73 -18.57 -6.34
CA ARG A 330 5.89 -20.02 -6.40
C ARG A 330 4.51 -20.64 -6.37
N TYR A 331 3.82 -20.65 -7.51
CA TYR A 331 2.46 -21.19 -7.56
C TYR A 331 2.45 -22.69 -7.25
N LEU A 332 1.79 -23.05 -6.16
CA LEU A 332 1.73 -24.39 -5.62
C LEU A 332 0.45 -25.09 -6.06
N THR A 333 0.42 -26.42 -5.90
CA THR A 333 -0.85 -27.13 -5.77
C THR A 333 -1.51 -26.69 -4.46
N VAL A 334 -2.74 -26.20 -4.59
CA VAL A 334 -3.53 -25.71 -3.45
C VAL A 334 -4.36 -26.88 -2.93
N ASP A 335 -4.12 -27.27 -1.68
CA ASP A 335 -4.76 -28.36 -0.95
C ASP A 335 -4.87 -27.90 0.52
N ASP A 336 -4.52 -28.73 1.51
CA ASP A 336 -4.49 -28.29 2.90
C ASP A 336 -3.29 -27.38 3.20
N GLY A 337 -3.57 -26.27 3.88
CA GLY A 337 -2.59 -25.28 4.30
C GLY A 337 -3.05 -23.85 4.09
N GLU A 338 -2.10 -22.94 4.25
CA GLU A 338 -2.34 -21.50 4.27
C GLU A 338 -1.49 -20.78 3.22
N TYR A 339 -2.17 -20.26 2.21
CA TYR A 339 -1.58 -19.78 0.97
C TYR A 339 -1.63 -18.26 0.91
N ARG A 340 -0.50 -17.65 0.54
CA ARG A 340 -0.46 -16.23 0.21
C ARG A 340 -0.87 -15.99 -1.23
N ILE A 341 -1.94 -15.24 -1.43
CA ILE A 341 -2.42 -14.89 -2.77
C ILE A 341 -1.36 -14.07 -3.50
N SER A 342 -1.24 -14.28 -4.81
CA SER A 342 -0.18 -13.77 -5.69
C SER A 342 1.23 -14.30 -5.43
N LYS A 343 1.47 -15.10 -4.39
CA LYS A 343 2.76 -15.74 -4.11
C LYS A 343 2.69 -17.26 -4.25
N ASP A 344 1.83 -17.89 -3.46
CA ASP A 344 1.64 -19.33 -3.45
C ASP A 344 0.46 -19.76 -4.33
N MET A 345 -0.52 -18.86 -4.52
CA MET A 345 -1.75 -19.09 -5.27
C MET A 345 -2.08 -17.88 -6.14
N PRO A 346 -2.25 -18.02 -7.46
CA PRO A 346 -2.69 -16.91 -8.31
C PRO A 346 -4.07 -16.38 -7.90
N PRO A 347 -4.34 -15.06 -8.01
CA PRO A 347 -5.70 -14.52 -7.93
C PRO A 347 -6.64 -15.20 -8.94
N GLY A 348 -7.89 -15.44 -8.57
CA GLY A 348 -8.89 -16.01 -9.46
C GLY A 348 -10.00 -16.77 -8.72
N VAL A 349 -10.80 -17.51 -9.48
CA VAL A 349 -11.91 -18.33 -8.96
C VAL A 349 -11.50 -19.79 -8.96
N TYR A 350 -11.69 -20.49 -7.84
CA TYR A 350 -11.26 -21.87 -7.64
C TYR A 350 -12.41 -22.75 -7.16
N THR A 351 -12.30 -24.06 -7.40
CA THR A 351 -13.20 -25.08 -6.85
C THR A 351 -12.43 -26.27 -6.33
N ALA A 352 -12.93 -26.92 -5.28
CA ALA A 352 -12.38 -28.14 -4.70
C ALA A 352 -13.47 -29.21 -4.59
N PRO A 353 -13.12 -30.50 -4.38
CA PRO A 353 -14.12 -31.54 -4.09
C PRO A 353 -14.99 -31.22 -2.87
N GLY A 354 -14.39 -30.63 -1.84
CA GLY A 354 -15.05 -30.33 -0.57
C GLY A 354 -15.42 -31.60 0.21
N GLY A 355 -16.37 -31.47 1.14
CA GLY A 355 -16.84 -32.56 1.97
C GLY A 355 -17.23 -32.09 3.37
N SER A 356 -17.68 -33.00 4.23
CA SER A 356 -18.17 -32.66 5.57
C SER A 356 -17.11 -32.11 6.53
N GLY A 357 -15.82 -32.31 6.22
CA GLY A 357 -14.70 -31.74 6.97
C GLY A 357 -14.11 -30.47 6.34
N CYS A 358 -14.53 -30.11 5.13
CA CYS A 358 -13.93 -29.02 4.37
C CYS A 358 -14.17 -27.68 5.06
N TYR A 359 -13.10 -27.05 5.52
CA TYR A 359 -13.07 -25.65 5.93
C TYR A 359 -12.23 -24.84 4.97
N TRP A 360 -12.73 -23.67 4.56
CA TRP A 360 -11.92 -22.71 3.82
C TRP A 360 -12.20 -21.29 4.29
N GLU A 361 -11.20 -20.42 4.09
CA GLU A 361 -11.28 -19.02 4.47
C GLU A 361 -10.47 -18.14 3.50
N THR A 362 -11.01 -16.99 3.14
CA THR A 362 -10.26 -15.87 2.55
C THR A 362 -10.11 -14.76 3.58
N SER A 363 -8.94 -14.12 3.62
CA SER A 363 -8.60 -13.17 4.69
C SER A 363 -7.82 -11.97 4.15
N THR A 364 -7.90 -10.83 4.84
CA THR A 364 -7.15 -9.59 4.52
C THR A 364 -5.72 -9.60 5.06
N SER A 365 -5.40 -10.52 5.98
CA SER A 365 -4.12 -10.61 6.66
C SER A 365 -3.83 -12.07 7.08
N PHE A 366 -2.71 -12.29 7.76
CA PHE A 366 -2.39 -13.56 8.42
C PHE A 366 -2.33 -13.42 9.94
N ASP A 367 -3.13 -12.51 10.51
CA ASP A 367 -3.19 -12.33 11.96
C ASP A 367 -4.04 -13.40 12.66
N HIS A 368 -4.87 -14.14 11.92
CA HIS A 368 -5.78 -15.16 12.43
C HIS A 368 -6.80 -14.63 13.44
N GLU A 369 -7.20 -13.36 13.29
CA GLU A 369 -8.26 -12.75 14.08
C GLU A 369 -9.55 -12.67 13.27
N PHE A 370 -10.70 -12.83 13.92
CA PHE A 370 -12.02 -12.82 13.26
C PHE A 370 -12.28 -11.56 12.42
N GLY A 371 -11.68 -10.43 12.78
CA GLY A 371 -11.81 -9.16 12.04
C GLY A 371 -11.14 -9.17 10.67
N SER A 372 -10.22 -10.10 10.41
CA SER A 372 -9.49 -10.21 9.13
C SER A 372 -10.15 -11.16 8.13
N VAL A 373 -11.17 -11.91 8.56
CA VAL A 373 -11.88 -12.86 7.71
C VAL A 373 -12.77 -12.12 6.71
N LEU A 374 -12.55 -12.35 5.42
CA LEU A 374 -13.39 -11.83 4.34
C LEU A 374 -14.59 -12.76 4.08
N ALA A 375 -14.33 -14.06 3.97
CA ALA A 375 -15.35 -15.08 3.81
C ALA A 375 -14.79 -16.43 4.28
N ASN A 376 -15.66 -17.27 4.85
CA ASN A 376 -15.34 -18.65 5.19
C ASN A 376 -16.57 -19.54 5.07
N ASP A 377 -16.36 -20.85 5.05
CA ASP A 377 -17.44 -21.83 5.11
C ASP A 377 -16.93 -23.18 5.66
N PHE A 378 -17.85 -24.03 6.13
CA PHE A 378 -17.55 -25.34 6.70
C PHE A 378 -18.52 -26.43 6.22
N GLY A 379 -17.98 -27.59 5.86
CA GLY A 379 -18.75 -28.78 5.49
C GLY A 379 -19.29 -28.76 4.05
N THR A 380 -18.80 -27.84 3.23
CA THR A 380 -19.33 -27.58 1.89
C THR A 380 -18.79 -28.58 0.88
N THR A 381 -19.70 -29.17 0.10
CA THR A 381 -19.35 -30.02 -1.06
C THR A 381 -19.21 -29.14 -2.30
N SER A 382 -18.15 -29.35 -3.07
CA SER A 382 -17.86 -28.59 -4.30
C SER A 382 -17.88 -27.05 -4.14
N PRO A 383 -17.18 -26.46 -3.14
CA PRO A 383 -17.14 -25.01 -2.99
C PRO A 383 -16.57 -24.32 -4.24
N ILE A 384 -17.06 -23.11 -4.52
CA ILE A 384 -16.50 -22.21 -5.54
C ILE A 384 -16.16 -20.89 -4.84
N VAL A 385 -14.89 -20.49 -4.87
CA VAL A 385 -14.37 -19.35 -4.11
C VAL A 385 -13.60 -18.42 -5.02
N ASP A 386 -13.92 -17.13 -4.99
CA ASP A 386 -13.14 -16.07 -5.63
C ASP A 386 -12.12 -15.51 -4.62
N VAL A 387 -10.83 -15.71 -4.90
CA VAL A 387 -9.73 -15.25 -4.04
C VAL A 387 -9.09 -13.95 -4.55
N THR A 388 -9.66 -13.30 -5.57
CA THR A 388 -9.02 -12.16 -6.25
C THR A 388 -8.74 -10.96 -5.35
N GLY A 389 -9.62 -10.68 -4.38
CA GLY A 389 -9.48 -9.57 -3.44
C GLY A 389 -8.85 -9.94 -2.09
N ALA A 390 -8.45 -11.21 -1.91
CA ALA A 390 -7.93 -11.70 -0.64
C ALA A 390 -6.40 -11.62 -0.58
N PHE A 391 -5.87 -11.50 0.64
CA PHE A 391 -4.43 -11.57 0.90
C PHE A 391 -3.99 -13.00 1.26
N GLY A 392 -4.80 -13.68 2.08
CA GLY A 392 -4.60 -15.07 2.49
C GLY A 392 -5.74 -15.98 2.03
N PHE A 393 -5.41 -17.26 1.89
CA PHE A 393 -6.38 -18.34 1.69
C PHE A 393 -6.00 -19.55 2.55
N LEU A 394 -6.89 -19.97 3.43
CA LEU A 394 -6.73 -21.15 4.27
C LEU A 394 -7.67 -22.25 3.76
N SER A 395 -7.17 -23.48 3.71
CA SER A 395 -7.95 -24.67 3.36
C SER A 395 -7.57 -25.85 4.27
N SER A 396 -8.58 -26.60 4.69
CA SER A 396 -8.45 -27.82 5.49
C SER A 396 -9.51 -28.84 5.08
N ASP A 397 -9.10 -30.08 4.80
CA ASP A 397 -9.95 -31.21 4.43
C ASP A 397 -10.90 -30.94 3.23
N CYS A 398 -10.52 -30.02 2.34
CA CYS A 398 -11.29 -29.69 1.13
C CYS A 398 -10.83 -30.48 -0.10
N GLY A 399 -9.62 -31.03 -0.05
CA GLY A 399 -8.92 -31.58 -1.20
C GLY A 399 -8.39 -30.50 -2.14
N VAL A 400 -7.85 -30.94 -3.28
CA VAL A 400 -7.13 -30.05 -4.20
C VAL A 400 -8.06 -29.02 -4.86
N TRP A 401 -7.73 -27.75 -4.68
CA TRP A 401 -8.38 -26.63 -5.35
C TRP A 401 -7.85 -26.45 -6.78
N THR A 402 -8.79 -26.30 -7.71
CA THR A 402 -8.53 -26.16 -9.14
C THR A 402 -9.07 -24.83 -9.66
N PRO A 403 -8.29 -24.06 -10.45
CA PRO A 403 -8.77 -22.81 -11.00
C PRO A 403 -9.88 -23.08 -12.03
N LEU A 404 -10.99 -22.37 -11.89
CA LEU A 404 -12.02 -22.32 -12.91
C LEU A 404 -11.55 -21.36 -13.99
N ALA A 405 -11.52 -21.83 -15.24
CA ALA A 405 -11.28 -20.94 -16.37
C ALA A 405 -12.35 -19.83 -16.33
N THR A 406 -11.92 -18.57 -16.26
CA THR A 406 -12.84 -17.45 -16.47
C THR A 406 -13.48 -17.67 -17.83
N ALA A 407 -14.78 -17.98 -17.86
CA ALA A 407 -15.53 -17.87 -19.09
C ALA A 407 -15.31 -16.44 -19.58
N SER A 408 -14.64 -16.27 -20.71
CA SER A 408 -14.64 -14.97 -21.38
C SER A 408 -16.11 -14.66 -21.59
N LYS A 409 -16.67 -13.74 -20.79
CA LYS A 409 -17.99 -13.21 -21.05
C LYS A 409 -17.83 -12.53 -22.40
N ALA A 410 -18.21 -13.22 -23.47
CA ALA A 410 -18.22 -12.64 -24.80
C ALA A 410 -18.99 -11.33 -24.65
N ALA A 411 -18.32 -10.22 -24.94
CA ALA A 411 -18.99 -8.93 -24.97
C ALA A 411 -20.24 -9.12 -25.85
N PRO A 412 -21.43 -8.70 -25.41
CA PRO A 412 -22.57 -8.71 -26.30
C PRO A 412 -22.14 -7.93 -27.53
N THR A 413 -22.09 -8.60 -28.69
CA THR A 413 -21.81 -7.96 -29.96
C THR A 413 -22.98 -7.04 -30.24
N ASN A 414 -22.88 -5.78 -29.81
CA ASN A 414 -23.72 -4.70 -30.30
C ASN A 414 -23.28 -4.36 -31.72
N THR A 415 -23.47 -5.32 -32.62
CA THR A 415 -23.58 -5.02 -34.03
C THR A 415 -25.03 -4.61 -34.24
N VAL A 416 -25.32 -3.33 -34.01
CA VAL A 416 -26.46 -2.73 -34.70
C VAL A 416 -26.09 -2.81 -36.17
N ASP A 417 -26.74 -3.72 -36.88
CA ASP A 417 -26.65 -3.80 -38.33
C ASP A 417 -27.16 -2.47 -38.90
N ARG A 418 -26.21 -1.60 -39.26
CA ARG A 418 -26.48 -0.28 -39.82
C ARG A 418 -27.19 -0.37 -41.18
N GLN A 419 -27.28 -1.56 -41.79
CA GLN A 419 -28.06 -1.78 -43.02
C GLN A 419 -29.54 -2.13 -42.77
N ALA A 420 -29.95 -2.45 -41.53
CA ALA A 420 -31.36 -2.71 -41.21
C ALA A 420 -32.14 -1.43 -40.83
N PHE A 421 -31.48 -0.35 -40.41
CA PHE A 421 -32.15 0.89 -39.98
C PHE A 421 -32.48 1.85 -41.14
N GLU A 422 -31.77 1.78 -42.27
CA GLU A 422 -32.02 2.63 -43.44
C GLU A 422 -33.08 2.07 -44.41
N LYS A 423 -33.53 0.83 -44.22
CA LYS A 423 -34.59 0.23 -45.06
C LYS A 423 -36.02 0.47 -44.53
N HIS A 424 -36.19 0.97 -43.30
CA HIS A 424 -37.54 1.14 -42.72
C HIS A 424 -38.11 2.57 -42.84
N HIS A 425 -37.35 3.53 -43.38
CA HIS A 425 -37.78 4.94 -43.52
C HIS A 425 -38.07 5.38 -44.98
N SER A 426 -38.18 4.45 -45.93
CA SER A 426 -38.62 4.77 -47.31
C SER A 426 -40.08 4.41 -47.62
N ASP A 427 -40.80 3.72 -46.73
CA ASP A 427 -42.12 3.12 -47.05
C ASP A 427 -43.32 3.76 -46.33
N THR A 428 -43.20 4.98 -45.80
CA THR A 428 -44.35 5.73 -45.24
C THR A 428 -44.52 7.10 -45.89
N GLY A 429 -44.48 7.12 -47.22
CA GLY A 429 -44.64 8.34 -48.03
C GLY A 429 -45.51 8.13 -49.26
N SER A 430 -46.68 7.50 -49.13
CA SER A 430 -47.74 7.62 -50.14
C SER A 430 -49.09 7.14 -49.60
N ALA A 431 -50.13 7.95 -49.88
CA ALA A 431 -51.56 7.71 -49.71
C ALA A 431 -52.10 7.72 -48.27
N LEU A 432 -52.79 8.80 -47.90
CA LEU A 432 -54.25 8.88 -48.05
C LEU A 432 -54.73 10.33 -48.01
N ARG A 433 -55.74 10.59 -48.84
CA ARG A 433 -56.52 11.82 -48.98
C ARG A 433 -57.39 12.09 -47.76
#